data_AF-G4ZAH3-F1
#
_entry.id   AF-G4ZAH3-F1
#
_cell.length_a   1.000
_cell.length_b   1.000
_cell.length_c   1.000
_cell.angle_alpha   90.00
_cell.angle_beta   90.00
_cell.angle_gamma   90.00
#
_symmetry.space_group_name_H-M   'P 1'
#
loop_
_entity.id
_entity.type
_entity.pdbx_description
1 polymer ?
#
loop_
_entity_poly.entity_id
_entity_poly.type
_entity_poly.pdbx_seq_one_letter_code
_entity_poly.pdbx_strand_id
1 'polypeptide(L)'
;MASPPAPELAAAHEPPRKPADTTAHVHAQPPPSSQSDTIDNDGDLRRQVGRLVVDTQQTIDSNLTLFRVGLLVTVAASIAASVKLSGVLHKVRSVDDLPLWHFARRKKLRVRMIRQSRQDPSVFYVYHTPFVRRTVLRDELPPILTVGGDVEKKEKELLAIRPFGVQVDESSEEWVWSNFVSSHRYMTIQLLQRINVEGGESVATCNIAMGRPPFGGDFAQELVSHGYAECIPENLENYDNGST
;
A
#
# COMPACT_ATOMS: atom_id res chain seq x y z
N MET A 1 -0.45 56.87 22.16
CA MET A 1 0.66 57.67 21.57
C MET A 1 1.47 56.73 20.69
N ALA A 2 1.81 56.97 19.44
CA ALA A 2 1.35 57.86 18.38
C ALA A 2 1.97 57.26 17.09
N SER A 3 1.17 57.08 16.05
CA SER A 3 1.60 57.05 14.64
C SER A 3 1.62 58.51 14.12
N PRO A 4 2.04 58.84 12.88
CA PRO A 4 3.02 58.30 11.92
C PRO A 4 3.97 59.46 11.46
N PRO A 5 4.49 59.64 10.20
CA PRO A 5 3.79 59.58 8.90
C PRO A 5 4.52 58.82 7.76
N ALA A 6 3.75 58.43 6.75
CA ALA A 6 4.16 58.27 5.35
C ALA A 6 4.14 59.65 4.62
N PRO A 7 4.66 59.76 3.39
CA PRO A 7 3.75 59.91 2.23
C PRO A 7 4.24 59.11 0.99
N GLU A 8 3.39 58.45 0.19
CA GLU A 8 2.34 58.97 -0.72
C GLU A 8 2.97 59.76 -1.90
N LEU A 9 2.93 59.27 -3.15
CA LEU A 9 1.96 59.57 -4.24
C LEU A 9 2.64 59.10 -5.56
N ALA A 10 2.03 58.74 -6.69
CA ALA A 10 0.65 58.72 -7.20
C ALA A 10 0.64 57.73 -8.40
N ALA A 11 -0.42 56.96 -8.62
CA ALA A 11 -1.49 57.22 -9.60
C ALA A 11 -0.95 57.36 -11.05
N ALA A 12 -1.28 56.51 -12.03
CA ALA A 12 -2.58 56.13 -12.59
C ALA A 12 -2.54 56.48 -14.07
N HIS A 13 -2.76 55.51 -14.97
CA HIS A 13 -3.66 55.66 -16.12
C HIS A 13 -3.73 54.36 -16.95
N GLU A 14 -4.82 53.63 -16.74
CA GLU A 14 -5.59 52.97 -17.81
C GLU A 14 -6.43 54.07 -18.54
N PRO A 15 -7.12 53.88 -19.70
CA PRO A 15 -7.66 52.62 -20.26
C PRO A 15 -7.69 52.60 -21.85
N PRO A 16 -8.69 52.03 -22.59
CA PRO A 16 -8.45 51.09 -23.69
C PRO A 16 -8.88 51.63 -25.07
N ARG A 17 -8.54 50.96 -26.18
CA ARG A 17 -9.20 51.23 -27.48
C ARG A 17 -9.50 49.97 -28.29
N LYS A 18 -10.80 49.71 -28.45
CA LYS A 18 -11.48 49.10 -29.63
C LYS A 18 -12.40 50.21 -30.21
N PRO A 19 -13.09 49.99 -31.34
CA PRO A 19 -12.63 49.71 -32.70
C PRO A 19 -13.00 50.89 -33.64
N ALA A 20 -12.56 50.89 -34.91
CA ALA A 20 -13.07 51.84 -35.91
C ALA A 20 -13.42 51.10 -37.21
N ASP A 21 -14.72 50.93 -37.43
CA ASP A 21 -15.34 50.78 -38.75
C ASP A 21 -15.27 52.13 -39.48
N THR A 22 -14.85 52.18 -40.75
CA THR A 22 -15.39 53.15 -41.71
C THR A 22 -15.21 52.71 -43.18
N THR A 23 -16.36 52.58 -43.85
CA THR A 23 -16.68 52.85 -45.27
C THR A 23 -16.08 52.02 -46.41
N ALA A 24 -16.91 51.10 -46.90
CA ALA A 24 -17.54 51.11 -48.24
C ALA A 24 -16.80 51.83 -49.40
N HIS A 25 -16.45 51.04 -50.42
CA HIS A 25 -16.45 51.49 -51.81
C HIS A 25 -17.37 50.59 -52.63
N VAL A 26 -18.45 51.17 -53.14
CA VAL A 26 -19.37 50.61 -54.13
C VAL A 26 -18.85 50.96 -55.52
N HIS A 27 -18.58 49.95 -56.34
CA HIS A 27 -18.56 49.95 -57.82
C HIS A 27 -18.15 48.53 -58.23
N ALA A 28 -18.72 47.83 -59.20
CA ALA A 28 -19.81 48.06 -60.12
C ALA A 28 -20.29 46.66 -60.55
N GLN A 29 -21.58 46.50 -60.79
CA GLN A 29 -22.15 45.26 -61.30
C GLN A 29 -22.09 45.26 -62.84
N PRO A 30 -21.67 44.17 -63.50
CA PRO A 30 -22.06 43.88 -64.89
C PRO A 30 -23.15 42.79 -64.96
N PRO A 31 -23.82 42.65 -66.12
CA PRO A 31 -25.22 42.22 -66.25
C PRO A 31 -25.42 40.69 -66.29
N PRO A 32 -26.67 40.19 -66.23
CA PRO A 32 -26.94 38.77 -66.09
C PRO A 32 -26.86 38.07 -67.44
N SER A 33 -26.11 36.98 -67.51
CA SER A 33 -26.17 36.05 -68.65
C SER A 33 -26.41 34.63 -68.14
N SER A 34 -27.54 34.12 -68.61
CA SER A 34 -28.09 32.76 -68.56
C SER A 34 -27.09 31.61 -68.67
N GLN A 35 -27.49 30.50 -68.04
CA GLN A 35 -27.01 29.10 -68.11
C GLN A 35 -25.74 28.76 -67.32
N SER A 36 -25.93 28.06 -66.20
CA SER A 36 -25.54 26.65 -66.10
C SER A 36 -25.89 26.09 -64.71
N ASP A 37 -26.68 25.01 -64.68
CA ASP A 37 -27.01 24.19 -63.51
C ASP A 37 -25.80 23.44 -62.91
N THR A 38 -24.59 24.01 -63.00
CA THR A 38 -23.33 23.30 -62.77
C THR A 38 -22.50 23.88 -61.63
N ILE A 39 -22.88 25.04 -61.08
CA ILE A 39 -22.13 25.71 -59.99
C ILE A 39 -22.53 25.15 -58.60
N ASP A 40 -23.75 24.62 -58.45
CA ASP A 40 -24.25 24.08 -57.17
C ASP A 40 -23.64 22.70 -56.83
N ASN A 41 -23.29 21.93 -57.86
CA ASN A 41 -22.71 20.59 -57.73
C ASN A 41 -21.32 20.58 -57.06
N ASP A 42 -20.47 21.60 -57.29
CA ASP A 42 -19.12 21.65 -56.68
C ASP A 42 -19.19 21.98 -55.18
N GLY A 43 -20.17 22.81 -54.78
CA GLY A 43 -20.42 23.15 -53.38
C GLY A 43 -20.95 21.97 -52.58
N ASP A 44 -21.88 21.21 -53.16
CA ASP A 44 -22.43 20.01 -52.54
C ASP A 44 -21.42 18.86 -52.48
N LEU A 45 -20.59 18.67 -53.51
CA LEU A 45 -19.51 17.68 -53.49
C LEU A 45 -18.49 17.98 -52.38
N ARG A 46 -18.09 19.25 -52.21
CA ARG A 46 -17.19 19.67 -51.12
C ARG A 46 -17.80 19.47 -49.74
N ARG A 47 -19.11 19.69 -49.57
CA ARG A 47 -19.81 19.41 -48.32
C ARG A 47 -19.91 17.92 -48.03
N GLN A 48 -20.12 17.10 -49.06
CA GLN A 48 -20.22 15.65 -48.92
C GLN A 48 -18.87 15.03 -48.55
N VAL A 49 -17.79 15.46 -49.22
CA VAL A 49 -16.42 15.05 -48.90
C VAL A 49 -16.00 15.57 -47.53
N GLY A 50 -16.36 16.81 -47.18
CA GLY A 50 -16.09 17.38 -45.85
C GLY A 50 -16.78 16.59 -44.73
N ARG A 51 -18.05 16.20 -44.92
CA ARG A 51 -18.75 15.32 -43.97
C ARG A 51 -18.11 13.94 -43.88
N LEU A 52 -17.74 13.34 -45.01
CA LEU A 52 -17.08 12.03 -45.04
C LEU A 52 -15.77 12.06 -44.25
N VAL A 53 -14.95 13.11 -44.43
CA VAL A 53 -13.69 13.27 -43.70
C VAL A 53 -13.93 13.44 -42.20
N VAL A 54 -14.89 14.27 -41.82
CA VAL A 54 -15.24 14.49 -40.40
C VAL A 54 -15.77 13.21 -39.75
N ASP A 55 -16.67 12.49 -40.40
CA ASP A 55 -17.22 11.22 -39.89
C ASP A 55 -16.14 10.14 -39.78
N THR A 56 -15.23 10.07 -40.75
CA THR A 56 -14.12 9.12 -40.73
C THR A 56 -13.14 9.47 -39.62
N GLN A 57 -12.83 10.76 -39.44
CA GLN A 57 -11.93 11.25 -38.41
C GLN A 57 -12.52 11.05 -37.01
N GLN A 58 -13.81 11.31 -36.84
CA GLN A 58 -14.54 11.05 -35.60
C GLN A 58 -14.62 9.56 -35.27
N THR A 59 -14.75 8.70 -36.28
CA THR A 59 -14.73 7.23 -36.11
C THR A 59 -13.35 6.75 -35.68
N ILE A 60 -12.28 7.27 -36.31
CA ILE A 60 -10.89 6.96 -35.94
C ILE A 60 -10.60 7.43 -34.52
N ASP A 61 -10.97 8.66 -34.18
CA ASP A 61 -10.75 9.22 -32.85
C ASP A 61 -11.53 8.45 -31.77
N SER A 62 -12.79 8.06 -32.05
CA SER A 62 -13.59 7.25 -31.13
C SER A 62 -12.96 5.87 -30.89
N ASN A 63 -12.52 5.19 -31.96
CA ASN A 63 -11.84 3.89 -31.85
C ASN A 63 -10.50 3.99 -31.12
N LEU A 64 -9.73 5.07 -31.36
CA LEU A 64 -8.48 5.33 -30.67
C LEU A 64 -8.71 5.59 -29.17
N THR A 65 -9.78 6.31 -28.84
CA THR A 65 -10.16 6.59 -27.44
C THR A 65 -10.59 5.32 -26.73
N LEU A 66 -11.42 4.48 -27.37
CA LEU A 66 -11.81 3.16 -26.87
C LEU A 66 -10.60 2.25 -26.65
N PHE A 67 -9.66 2.22 -27.60
CA PHE A 67 -8.43 1.45 -27.47
C PHE A 67 -7.57 1.94 -26.29
N ARG A 68 -7.38 3.26 -26.15
CA ARG A 68 -6.61 3.85 -25.04
C ARG A 68 -7.24 3.54 -23.69
N VAL A 69 -8.55 3.70 -23.56
CA VAL A 69 -9.28 3.39 -22.32
C VAL A 69 -9.22 1.89 -22.04
N GLY A 70 -9.45 1.05 -23.04
CA GLY A 70 -9.35 -0.41 -22.92
C GLY A 70 -7.96 -0.88 -22.49
N LEU A 71 -6.90 -0.28 -23.04
CA LEU A 71 -5.52 -0.56 -22.65
C LEU A 71 -5.27 -0.16 -21.18
N LEU A 72 -5.71 1.03 -20.77
CA LEU A 72 -5.55 1.51 -19.39
C LEU A 72 -6.27 0.59 -18.38
N VAL A 73 -7.49 0.17 -18.70
CA VAL A 73 -8.26 -0.77 -17.86
C VAL A 73 -7.55 -2.12 -17.77
N THR A 74 -7.04 -2.64 -18.89
CA THR A 74 -6.33 -3.92 -18.93
C THR A 74 -5.04 -3.85 -18.12
N VAL A 75 -4.24 -2.79 -18.28
CA VAL A 75 -3.01 -2.57 -17.49
C VAL A 75 -3.33 -2.48 -16.00
N ALA A 76 -4.36 -1.72 -15.62
CA ALA A 76 -4.78 -1.61 -14.23
C ALA A 76 -5.22 -2.97 -13.65
N ALA A 77 -5.99 -3.75 -14.41
CA ALA A 77 -6.42 -5.09 -14.02
C ALA A 77 -5.23 -6.06 -13.87
N SER A 78 -4.27 -6.02 -14.79
CA SER A 78 -3.03 -6.81 -14.71
C SER A 78 -2.23 -6.46 -13.46
N ILE A 79 -2.04 -5.17 -13.16
CA ILE A 79 -1.33 -4.74 -11.95
C ILE A 79 -2.06 -5.25 -10.70
N ALA A 80 -3.39 -5.10 -10.63
CA ALA A 80 -4.18 -5.58 -9.51
C ALA A 80 -4.08 -7.11 -9.33
N ALA A 81 -4.15 -7.86 -10.43
CA ALA A 81 -4.00 -9.31 -10.42
C ALA A 81 -2.58 -9.72 -9.97
N SER A 82 -1.53 -9.08 -10.49
CA SER A 82 -0.14 -9.32 -10.09
C SER A 82 0.08 -9.04 -8.61
N VAL A 83 -0.46 -7.93 -8.08
CA VAL A 83 -0.35 -7.61 -6.65
C VAL A 83 -1.07 -8.66 -5.80
N LYS A 84 -2.27 -9.09 -6.21
CA LYS A 84 -3.05 -10.12 -5.49
C LYS A 84 -2.35 -11.48 -5.50
N LEU A 85 -1.77 -11.88 -6.64
CA LEU A 85 -1.07 -13.15 -6.81
C LEU A 85 0.33 -13.17 -6.18
N SER A 86 1.01 -12.02 -6.10
CA SER A 86 2.35 -11.92 -5.52
C SER A 86 2.42 -12.20 -4.01
N GLY A 87 1.27 -12.22 -3.33
CA GLY A 87 1.21 -12.38 -1.88
C GLY A 87 1.75 -11.17 -1.10
N VAL A 88 2.09 -10.06 -1.76
CA VAL A 88 2.63 -8.84 -1.12
C VAL A 88 1.61 -8.18 -0.17
N LEU A 89 0.31 -8.34 -0.45
CA LEU A 89 -0.78 -7.91 0.43
C LEU A 89 -1.26 -9.03 1.38
N HIS A 90 -0.74 -10.25 1.24
CA HIS A 90 -1.24 -11.39 1.98
C HIS A 90 -0.82 -11.28 3.45
N LYS A 91 -1.81 -11.07 4.31
CA LYS A 91 -1.65 -11.08 5.76
C LYS A 91 -1.70 -12.53 6.23
N VAL A 92 -0.61 -13.01 6.81
CA VAL A 92 -0.58 -14.29 7.53
C VAL A 92 -1.34 -14.13 8.85
N ARG A 93 -2.25 -15.06 9.14
CA ARG A 93 -3.14 -15.01 10.31
C ARG A 93 -2.85 -16.11 11.32
N SER A 94 -2.58 -17.32 10.86
CA SER A 94 -2.07 -18.43 11.67
C SER A 94 -0.70 -18.90 11.20
N VAL A 95 0.03 -19.57 12.09
CA VAL A 95 1.22 -20.35 11.74
C VAL A 95 0.87 -21.45 10.74
N ASP A 96 -0.37 -21.97 10.79
CA ASP A 96 -0.84 -23.00 9.87
C ASP A 96 -0.88 -22.55 8.42
N ASP A 97 -1.17 -21.26 8.22
CA ASP A 97 -1.24 -20.63 6.89
C ASP A 97 0.15 -20.40 6.29
N LEU A 98 1.22 -20.50 7.10
CA LEU A 98 2.58 -20.32 6.61
C LEU A 98 2.99 -21.56 5.81
N PRO A 99 3.32 -21.40 4.53
CA PRO A 99 3.77 -22.52 3.74
C PRO A 99 5.16 -22.98 4.22
N LEU A 100 5.41 -24.28 4.18
CA LEU A 100 6.65 -24.90 4.70
C LEU A 100 7.93 -24.29 4.12
N TRP A 101 7.90 -23.84 2.86
CA TRP A 101 9.04 -23.18 2.23
C TRP A 101 9.42 -21.84 2.89
N HIS A 102 8.51 -21.20 3.65
CA HIS A 102 8.87 -20.04 4.48
C HIS A 102 9.87 -20.42 5.58
N PHE A 103 9.72 -21.59 6.18
CA PHE A 103 10.60 -22.11 7.22
C PHE A 103 11.90 -22.61 6.62
N ALA A 104 11.83 -23.43 5.56
CA ALA A 104 13.02 -23.95 4.86
C ALA A 104 13.93 -22.83 4.31
N ARG A 105 13.35 -21.72 3.82
CA ARG A 105 14.12 -20.55 3.34
C ARG A 105 14.42 -19.52 4.43
N ARG A 106 14.09 -19.81 5.68
CA ARG A 106 14.26 -18.92 6.83
C ARG A 106 13.75 -17.50 6.56
N LYS A 107 12.51 -17.42 6.05
CA LYS A 107 11.91 -16.17 5.58
C LYS A 107 11.76 -15.19 6.76
N LYS A 108 12.12 -13.93 6.50
CA LYS A 108 11.98 -12.84 7.46
C LYS A 108 10.61 -12.18 7.32
N LEU A 109 9.90 -12.02 8.43
CA LEU A 109 8.61 -11.34 8.50
C LEU A 109 8.71 -10.16 9.46
N ARG A 110 8.02 -9.06 9.13
CA ARG A 110 7.88 -7.91 10.02
C ARG A 110 6.61 -8.05 10.83
N VAL A 111 6.72 -7.96 12.15
CA VAL A 111 5.61 -8.19 13.06
C VAL A 111 5.58 -7.15 14.17
N ARG A 112 4.45 -7.08 14.88
CA ARG A 112 4.27 -6.33 16.13
C ARG A 112 3.86 -7.30 17.22
N MET A 113 4.45 -7.17 18.40
CA MET A 113 4.05 -7.98 19.55
C MET A 113 2.73 -7.47 20.12
N ILE A 114 1.81 -8.40 20.40
CA ILE A 114 0.48 -8.08 20.91
C ILE A 114 0.35 -8.49 22.38
N ARG A 115 0.85 -9.69 22.72
CA ARG A 115 0.85 -10.20 24.09
C ARG A 115 1.78 -11.41 24.22
N GLN A 116 2.10 -11.73 25.47
CA GLN A 116 2.67 -13.02 25.87
C GLN A 116 1.54 -14.00 26.22
N SER A 117 1.74 -15.29 26.02
CA SER A 117 0.79 -16.32 26.46
C SER A 117 0.85 -16.47 27.98
N ARG A 118 -0.32 -16.68 28.59
CA ARG A 118 -0.45 -16.92 30.04
C ARG A 118 -0.23 -18.38 30.44
N GLN A 119 -0.30 -19.30 29.46
CA GLN A 119 -0.14 -20.74 29.70
C GLN A 119 1.32 -21.17 29.51
N ASP A 120 1.99 -20.61 28.49
CA ASP A 120 3.41 -20.83 28.22
C ASP A 120 4.07 -19.46 28.02
N PRO A 121 4.83 -18.94 29.00
CA PRO A 121 5.49 -17.65 28.90
C PRO A 121 6.47 -17.57 27.72
N SER A 122 6.93 -18.70 27.18
CA SER A 122 7.82 -18.72 26.01
C SER A 122 7.08 -18.49 24.69
N VAL A 123 5.75 -18.49 24.69
CA VAL A 123 4.94 -18.23 23.49
C VAL A 123 4.46 -16.78 23.47
N PHE A 124 4.70 -16.11 22.36
CA PHE A 124 4.28 -14.74 22.09
C PHE A 124 3.31 -14.70 20.91
N TYR A 125 2.28 -13.88 21.04
CA TYR A 125 1.35 -13.63 19.95
C TYR A 125 1.72 -12.36 19.22
N VAL A 126 2.01 -12.49 17.93
CA VAL A 126 2.44 -11.37 17.09
C VAL A 126 1.53 -11.17 15.89
N TYR A 127 1.42 -9.90 15.49
CA TYR A 127 0.64 -9.46 14.36
C TYR A 127 1.56 -9.21 13.15
N HIS A 128 1.32 -9.90 12.04
CA HIS A 128 2.09 -9.69 10.80
C HIS A 128 1.72 -8.37 10.11
N THR A 129 2.75 -7.60 9.74
CA THR A 129 2.61 -6.25 9.16
C THR A 129 3.21 -6.20 7.76
N PRO A 130 2.43 -6.54 6.70
CA PRO A 130 2.93 -6.57 5.33
C PRO A 130 3.42 -5.19 4.88
N PHE A 131 4.48 -5.18 4.05
CA PHE A 131 5.22 -3.97 3.69
C PHE A 131 4.34 -2.88 3.06
N VAL A 132 3.50 -3.25 2.09
CA VAL A 132 2.62 -2.30 1.39
C VAL A 132 1.59 -1.68 2.32
N ARG A 133 1.09 -2.43 3.30
CA ARG A 133 0.18 -1.89 4.31
C ARG A 133 0.87 -0.89 5.24
N ARG A 134 2.20 -0.92 5.37
CA ARG A 134 2.96 0.05 6.17
C ARG A 134 3.33 1.31 5.40
N THR A 135 3.63 1.20 4.11
CA THR A 135 4.12 2.32 3.30
C THR A 135 3.01 3.08 2.59
N VAL A 136 1.89 2.41 2.25
CA VAL A 136 0.82 3.00 1.43
C VAL A 136 -0.48 3.18 2.21
N LEU A 137 -0.77 2.26 3.14
CA LEU A 137 -1.96 2.35 4.00
C LEU A 137 -1.53 2.83 5.39
N ARG A 138 -2.39 3.54 6.12
CA ARG A 138 -2.14 3.72 7.56
C ARG A 138 -2.28 2.35 8.21
N ASP A 139 -1.17 1.79 8.69
CA ASP A 139 -1.13 0.50 9.37
C ASP A 139 -1.75 0.61 10.76
N GLU A 140 -3.07 0.72 10.79
CA GLU A 140 -3.87 0.66 11.99
C GLU A 140 -3.99 -0.79 12.42
N LEU A 141 -3.57 -1.06 13.67
CA LEU A 141 -3.88 -2.31 14.34
C LEU A 141 -5.39 -2.52 14.27
N PRO A 142 -5.86 -3.72 13.87
CA PRO A 142 -7.28 -4.00 13.82
C PRO A 142 -7.96 -3.58 15.14
N PRO A 143 -9.09 -2.86 15.12
CA PRO A 143 -9.81 -2.47 16.32
C PRO A 143 -10.20 -3.68 17.19
N ILE A 144 -10.34 -4.85 16.56
CA ILE A 144 -10.62 -6.12 17.23
C ILE A 144 -9.48 -6.51 18.19
N LEU A 145 -8.24 -6.07 17.96
CA LEU A 145 -7.11 -6.31 18.85
C LEU A 145 -6.96 -5.22 19.93
N THR A 146 -7.73 -4.12 19.85
CA THR A 146 -7.88 -3.18 20.97
C THR A 146 -8.80 -3.75 22.05
N VAL A 147 -8.55 -3.35 23.29
CA VAL A 147 -9.09 -3.92 24.54
C VAL A 147 -10.62 -4.12 24.47
N GLY A 148 -11.10 -5.33 24.82
CA GLY A 148 -12.55 -5.59 25.04
C GLY A 148 -13.30 -6.44 23.99
N GLY A 149 -12.61 -7.18 23.12
CA GLY A 149 -13.24 -8.09 22.15
C GLY A 149 -13.09 -9.57 22.54
N ASP A 150 -13.95 -10.42 21.99
CA ASP A 150 -13.99 -11.87 22.17
C ASP A 150 -12.61 -12.52 21.95
N VAL A 151 -12.02 -13.08 23.02
CA VAL A 151 -10.59 -13.47 23.09
C VAL A 151 -10.27 -14.58 22.08
N GLU A 152 -11.18 -15.54 21.89
CA GLU A 152 -10.98 -16.68 20.99
C GLU A 152 -10.92 -16.30 19.52
N LYS A 153 -11.62 -15.24 19.10
CA LYS A 153 -11.54 -14.73 17.72
C LYS A 153 -10.26 -13.93 17.47
N LYS A 154 -9.70 -13.30 18.51
CA LYS A 154 -8.44 -12.55 18.40
C LYS A 154 -7.25 -13.47 18.19
N GLU A 155 -7.24 -14.63 18.85
CA GLU A 155 -6.15 -15.61 18.77
C GLU A 155 -5.98 -16.17 17.36
N LYS A 156 -7.08 -16.39 16.63
CA LYS A 156 -7.07 -16.91 15.26
C LYS A 156 -6.50 -15.94 14.21
N GLU A 157 -6.19 -14.69 14.58
CA GLU A 157 -5.56 -13.70 13.71
C GLU A 157 -4.12 -13.35 14.08
N LEU A 158 -3.55 -14.06 15.06
CA LEU A 158 -2.20 -13.84 15.56
C LEU A 158 -1.31 -15.05 15.30
N LEU A 159 -0.05 -14.77 15.03
CA LEU A 159 0.96 -15.81 14.93
C LEU A 159 1.47 -16.12 16.32
N ALA A 160 1.33 -17.37 16.75
CA ALA A 160 2.01 -17.89 17.93
C ALA A 160 3.47 -18.15 17.56
N ILE A 161 4.39 -17.45 18.22
CA ILE A 161 5.82 -17.60 17.99
C ILE A 161 6.55 -17.90 19.29
N ARG A 162 7.65 -18.64 19.19
CA ARG A 162 8.58 -18.90 20.29
C ARG A 162 9.99 -18.44 19.89
N PRO A 163 10.72 -17.71 20.75
CA PRO A 163 12.12 -17.41 20.50
C PRO A 163 12.95 -18.69 20.58
N PHE A 164 13.88 -18.86 19.64
CA PHE A 164 14.76 -20.03 19.57
C PHE A 164 15.74 -20.08 20.75
N GLY A 165 15.89 -21.26 21.34
CA GLY A 165 16.98 -21.55 22.29
C GLY A 165 16.86 -20.89 23.66
N VAL A 166 15.68 -20.35 24.01
CA VAL A 166 15.43 -19.78 25.34
C VAL A 166 14.08 -20.20 25.90
N GLN A 167 14.04 -20.41 27.20
CA GLN A 167 12.83 -20.58 27.98
C GLN A 167 12.56 -19.31 28.78
N VAL A 168 11.40 -18.71 28.57
CA VAL A 168 11.03 -17.43 29.19
C VAL A 168 10.29 -17.68 30.49
N ASP A 169 10.55 -16.85 31.49
CA ASP A 169 9.89 -16.89 32.80
C ASP A 169 8.62 -16.01 32.81
N GLU A 170 7.69 -16.32 33.71
CA GLU A 170 6.44 -15.56 33.90
C GLU A 170 6.71 -14.10 34.31
N SER A 171 7.82 -13.85 35.01
CA SER A 171 8.22 -12.51 35.46
C SER A 171 8.50 -11.53 34.31
N SER A 172 8.62 -12.00 33.07
CA SER A 172 8.89 -11.14 31.91
C SER A 172 7.70 -10.30 31.46
N GLU A 173 6.47 -10.64 31.85
CA GLU A 173 5.24 -10.08 31.26
C GLU A 173 5.21 -8.53 31.31
N GLU A 174 5.57 -7.93 32.45
CA GLU A 174 5.56 -6.48 32.61
C GLU A 174 6.64 -5.78 31.76
N TRP A 175 7.82 -6.36 31.68
CA TRP A 175 8.91 -5.84 30.85
C TRP A 175 8.57 -5.94 29.36
N VAL A 176 8.00 -7.07 28.93
CA VAL A 176 7.56 -7.30 27.55
C VAL A 176 6.45 -6.32 27.18
N TRP A 177 5.47 -6.13 28.08
CA TRP A 177 4.37 -5.20 27.87
C TRP A 177 4.85 -3.75 27.72
N SER A 178 5.68 -3.28 28.64
CA SER A 178 6.19 -1.91 28.66
C SER A 178 7.09 -1.60 27.45
N ASN A 179 7.94 -2.54 27.02
CA ASN A 179 8.90 -2.27 25.96
C ASN A 179 8.39 -2.54 24.54
N PHE A 180 7.51 -3.52 24.35
CA PHE A 180 7.12 -3.98 23.00
C PHE A 180 5.63 -3.81 22.70
N VAL A 181 4.77 -4.21 23.63
CA VAL A 181 3.32 -4.20 23.39
C VAL A 181 2.77 -2.78 23.41
N SER A 182 3.02 -2.03 24.48
CA SER A 182 2.51 -0.66 24.67
C SER A 182 3.12 0.33 23.66
N SER A 183 4.35 0.08 23.21
CA SER A 183 5.08 0.92 22.28
C SER A 183 4.77 0.63 20.81
N HIS A 184 4.01 -0.44 20.52
CA HIS A 184 3.67 -0.91 19.18
C HIS A 184 4.87 -1.02 18.22
N ARG A 185 6.03 -1.38 18.77
CA ARG A 185 7.30 -1.46 18.03
C ARG A 185 7.26 -2.57 16.99
N TYR A 186 7.85 -2.28 15.83
CA TYR A 186 8.06 -3.28 14.78
C TYR A 186 9.32 -4.10 15.08
N MET A 187 9.17 -5.41 14.99
CA MET A 187 10.23 -6.40 15.12
C MET A 187 10.31 -7.25 13.86
N THR A 188 11.45 -7.92 13.65
CA THR A 188 11.64 -8.83 12.52
C THR A 188 11.81 -10.23 13.06
N ILE A 189 10.92 -11.14 12.69
CA ILE A 189 11.09 -12.56 13.00
C ILE A 189 11.69 -13.28 11.81
N GLN A 190 12.58 -14.22 12.06
CA GLN A 190 13.11 -15.15 11.08
C GLN A 190 12.60 -16.54 11.44
N LEU A 191 11.72 -17.08 10.59
CA LEU A 191 11.09 -18.38 10.82
C LEU A 191 12.13 -19.49 10.71
N LEU A 192 12.14 -20.42 11.67
CA LEU A 192 13.06 -21.57 11.68
C LEU A 192 12.29 -22.87 11.51
N GLN A 193 11.36 -23.13 12.41
CA GLN A 193 10.59 -24.38 12.44
C GLN A 193 9.15 -24.12 12.85
N ARG A 194 8.25 -24.96 12.35
CA ARG A 194 6.88 -25.05 12.83
C ARG A 194 6.75 -26.28 13.74
N ILE A 195 6.21 -26.06 14.93
CA ILE A 195 5.90 -27.09 15.91
C ILE A 195 4.37 -27.19 15.97
N ASN A 196 3.84 -28.37 15.66
CA ASN A 196 2.43 -28.66 15.84
C ASN A 196 2.28 -29.47 17.13
N VAL A 197 1.63 -28.90 18.15
CA VAL A 197 1.31 -29.65 19.36
C VAL A 197 0.06 -30.47 19.08
N GLU A 198 0.09 -31.79 19.32
CA GLU A 198 -1.09 -32.65 19.13
C GLU A 198 -2.28 -32.13 19.97
N GLY A 199 -3.35 -31.72 19.29
CA GLY A 199 -4.54 -31.14 19.92
C GLY A 199 -4.40 -29.68 20.36
N GLY A 200 -3.28 -29.01 20.06
CA GLY A 200 -2.98 -27.62 20.41
C GLY A 200 -2.81 -26.69 19.21
N GLU A 201 -2.47 -25.44 19.48
CA GLU A 201 -2.13 -24.45 18.45
C GLU A 201 -0.74 -24.70 17.86
N SER A 202 -0.58 -24.40 16.57
CA SER A 202 0.71 -24.47 15.90
C SER A 202 1.58 -23.26 16.27
N VAL A 203 2.80 -23.51 16.70
CA VAL A 203 3.75 -22.49 17.16
C VAL A 203 4.95 -22.44 16.21
N ALA A 204 5.39 -21.25 15.83
CA ALA A 204 6.58 -21.06 15.02
C ALA A 204 7.80 -20.70 15.90
N THR A 205 8.83 -21.54 15.88
CA THR A 205 10.13 -21.18 16.47
C THR A 205 10.86 -20.23 15.53
N CYS A 206 11.39 -19.13 16.08
CA CYS A 206 12.00 -18.07 15.30
C CYS A 206 13.10 -17.31 16.05
N ASN A 207 14.02 -16.70 15.29
CA ASN A 207 14.88 -15.64 15.81
C ASN A 207 14.16 -14.29 15.71
N ILE A 208 14.34 -13.39 16.68
CA ILE A 208 13.58 -12.15 16.75
C ILE A 208 14.56 -10.98 16.85
N ALA A 209 14.73 -10.26 15.75
CA ALA A 209 15.63 -9.11 15.68
C ALA A 209 14.89 -7.80 15.95
N MET A 210 15.47 -6.98 16.83
CA MET A 210 15.02 -5.61 17.13
C MET A 210 15.83 -4.62 16.31
N GLY A 211 15.14 -3.80 15.50
CA GLY A 211 15.79 -2.96 14.51
C GLY A 211 16.03 -1.52 14.91
N ARG A 212 15.63 -1.09 16.12
CA ARG A 212 15.69 0.33 16.52
C ARG A 212 16.01 0.50 18.01
N PRO A 213 16.87 1.47 18.37
CA PRO A 213 17.21 1.80 19.75
C PRO A 213 15.98 1.96 20.68
N PRO A 214 16.11 1.64 21.99
CA PRO A 214 17.35 1.29 22.68
C PRO A 214 17.85 -0.14 22.41
N PHE A 215 17.01 -1.01 21.84
CA PHE A 215 17.34 -2.40 21.57
C PHE A 215 17.84 -2.59 20.13
N GLY A 216 19.13 -2.91 19.97
CA GLY A 216 19.78 -3.13 18.68
C GLY A 216 20.08 -4.60 18.37
N GLY A 217 19.66 -5.52 19.24
CA GLY A 217 20.08 -6.92 19.23
C GLY A 217 18.96 -7.93 18.96
N ASP A 218 19.21 -9.15 19.39
CA ASP A 218 18.25 -10.24 19.39
C ASP A 218 17.39 -10.21 20.67
N PHE A 219 16.08 -10.44 20.54
CA PHE A 219 15.13 -10.39 21.64
C PHE A 219 15.41 -11.44 22.71
N ALA A 220 15.84 -12.65 22.31
CA ALA A 220 16.17 -13.70 23.25
C ALA A 220 17.39 -13.29 24.10
N GLN A 221 18.38 -12.65 23.48
CA GLN A 221 19.53 -12.11 24.19
C GLN A 221 19.13 -11.04 25.22
N GLU A 222 18.24 -10.12 24.88
CA GLU A 222 17.77 -9.09 25.83
C GLU A 222 17.03 -9.74 27.02
N LEU A 223 16.14 -10.70 26.76
CA LEU A 223 15.43 -11.42 27.82
C LEU A 223 16.40 -12.11 28.79
N VAL A 224 17.40 -12.81 28.26
CA VAL A 224 18.43 -13.47 29.10
C VAL A 224 19.25 -12.44 29.86
N SER A 225 19.65 -11.34 29.21
CA SER A 225 20.47 -10.29 29.85
C SER A 225 19.77 -9.59 31.02
N HIS A 226 18.44 -9.51 30.97
CA HIS A 226 17.61 -8.95 32.02
C HIS A 226 17.17 -9.99 33.07
N GLY A 227 17.54 -11.26 32.91
CA GLY A 227 17.18 -12.35 33.83
C GLY A 227 15.75 -12.84 33.68
N TYR A 228 15.10 -12.57 32.54
CA TYR A 228 13.72 -13.00 32.23
C TYR A 228 13.64 -14.29 31.43
N ALA A 229 14.78 -14.86 31.04
CA ALA A 229 14.83 -16.12 30.32
C ALA A 229 16.14 -16.87 30.60
N GLU A 230 16.07 -18.19 30.44
CA GLU A 230 17.22 -19.09 30.52
C GLU A 230 17.52 -19.70 29.15
N CYS A 231 18.81 -19.86 28.83
CA CYS A 231 19.21 -20.52 27.59
C CYS A 231 18.97 -22.02 27.69
N ILE A 232 18.30 -22.59 26.69
CA ILE A 232 18.06 -24.03 26.59
C ILE A 232 18.80 -24.61 25.37
N PRO A 233 19.34 -25.83 25.47
CA PRO A 233 19.98 -26.47 24.33
C PRO A 233 18.92 -26.91 23.32
N GLU A 234 18.93 -26.29 22.15
CA GLU A 234 18.12 -26.70 21.00
C GLU A 234 19.03 -27.28 19.89
N ASN A 235 18.69 -28.46 19.36
CA ASN A 235 19.49 -29.10 18.32
C ASN A 235 19.16 -28.50 16.95
N LEU A 236 20.07 -27.69 16.40
CA LEU A 236 19.95 -27.04 15.09
C LEU A 236 19.60 -27.99 13.94
N GLU A 237 19.99 -29.26 14.00
CA GLU A 237 19.68 -30.26 12.98
C GLU A 237 18.18 -30.51 12.82
N ASN A 238 17.39 -30.30 13.88
CA ASN A 238 15.93 -30.43 13.85
C ASN A 238 15.25 -29.32 13.02
N TYR A 239 15.97 -28.25 12.68
CA TYR A 239 15.41 -27.04 12.07
C TYR A 239 15.69 -26.95 10.56
N ASP A 240 16.53 -27.83 9.99
CA ASP A 240 16.91 -27.77 8.58
C ASP A 240 15.81 -28.24 7.62
N ASN A 241 14.85 -29.04 8.10
CA ASN A 241 13.73 -29.53 7.29
C ASN A 241 12.48 -28.64 7.35
N GLY A 242 12.47 -27.59 8.18
CA GLY A 242 11.36 -26.64 8.29
C GLY A 242 10.03 -27.22 8.82
N SER A 243 10.00 -28.50 9.18
CA SER A 243 8.85 -29.19 9.78
C SER A 243 9.31 -30.38 10.63
N THR A 244 8.61 -30.59 11.74
CA THR A 244 8.56 -31.86 12.49
C THR A 244 7.11 -32.26 12.66
#